data_AF-A0A1S9PBC3-F1
#
_entry.id   AF-A0A1S9PBC3-F1
#
_cell.length_a   1.000
_cell.length_b   1.000
_cell.length_c   1.000
_cell.angle_alpha   90.00
_cell.angle_beta   90.00
_cell.angle_gamma   90.00
#
_symmetry.space_group_name_H-M   'P 1'
#
loop_
_entity.id
_entity.type
_entity.pdbx_description
1 polymer ?
#
loop_
_entity_poly.entity_id
_entity_poly.type
_entity_poly.pdbx_seq_one_letter_code
_entity_poly.pdbx_strand_id
1 'polypeptide(L)' 'MQSMENANSESHYKFLVLAIVVGLLGVFLRFADFHYASAISNILLVIGSALVLRGVFKILD' A
#
# COMPACT_ATOMS: atom_id res chain seq x y z
N MET A 1 -22.40 11.84 11.69
CA MET A 1 -21.46 12.96 11.43
C MET A 1 -20.02 12.57 11.73
N GLN A 2 -19.70 11.96 12.88
CA GLN A 2 -18.32 11.54 13.20
C GLN A 2 -17.68 10.53 12.21
N SER A 3 -18.47 9.62 11.63
CA SER A 3 -17.97 8.65 10.63
C SER A 3 -17.50 9.32 9.32
N MET A 4 -18.15 10.41 8.88
CA MET A 4 -17.71 11.16 7.69
C MET A 4 -16.42 11.94 7.94
N GLU A 5 -16.24 12.42 9.18
CA GLU A 5 -15.05 13.16 9.59
C GLU A 5 -13.84 12.24 9.74
N ASN A 6 -14.05 11.04 10.30
CA ASN A 6 -13.00 10.01 10.39
C ASN A 6 -12.57 9.53 8.99
N ALA A 7 -13.54 9.17 8.14
CA ALA A 7 -13.26 8.68 6.79
C ALA A 7 -12.47 9.70 5.94
N ASN A 8 -12.70 10.99 6.18
CA ASN A 8 -12.04 12.08 5.46
C ASN A 8 -10.76 12.59 6.15
N SER A 9 -10.24 11.86 7.16
CA SER A 9 -9.03 12.30 7.85
C SER A 9 -7.80 12.21 6.95
N GLU A 10 -6.98 13.26 6.96
CA GLU A 10 -5.76 13.36 6.15
C GLU A 10 -4.78 12.20 6.41
N SER A 11 -4.80 11.65 7.63
CA SER A 11 -3.99 10.51 8.06
C SER A 11 -4.20 9.28 7.18
N HIS A 12 -5.46 8.99 6.80
CA HIS A 12 -5.76 7.85 5.93
C HIS A 12 -5.15 8.02 4.54
N TYR A 13 -5.24 9.22 3.97
CA TYR A 13 -4.67 9.51 2.66
C TYR A 13 -3.14 9.39 2.66
N LYS A 14 -2.47 9.95 3.67
CA LYS A 14 -1.00 9.82 3.82
C LYS A 14 -0.58 8.36 3.94
N PHE A 15 -1.31 7.58 4.73
CA PHE A 15 -1.04 6.15 4.88
C PHE A 15 -1.25 5.37 3.58
N LEU A 16 -2.35 5.63 2.86
CA LEU A 16 -2.63 4.98 1.58
C LEU A 16 -1.57 5.33 0.52
N VAL A 17 -1.13 6.59 0.44
CA VAL A 17 -0.05 7.01 -0.46
C VAL A 17 1.22 6.22 -0.19
N LEU A 18 1.63 6.09 1.08
CA LEU A 18 2.80 5.29 1.44
C LEU A 18 2.64 3.81 1.04
N ALA A 19 1.46 3.23 1.29
CA ALA A 19 1.18 1.84 0.94
C ALA A 19 1.21 1.60 -0.58
N ILE A 20 0.67 2.53 -1.37
CA ILE A 20 0.70 2.50 -2.84
C ILE A 20 2.14 2.60 -3.35
N VAL A 21 2.95 3.49 -2.77
CA VAL A 21 4.38 3.61 -3.14
C VAL A 21 5.11 2.29 -2.92
N VAL A 22 4.87 1.59 -1.79
CA VAL A 22 5.44 0.25 -1.54
C VAL A 22 5.02 -0.76 -2.61
N GLY A 23 3.74 -0.78 -2.98
CA GLY A 23 3.23 -1.65 -4.05
C GLY A 23 3.87 -1.34 -5.41
N LEU A 24 3.96 -0.05 -5.76
CA LEU A 24 4.59 0.41 -7.00
C LEU A 24 6.08 0.03 -7.05
N LEU A 25 6.81 0.17 -5.95
CA LEU A 25 8.20 -0.30 -5.88
C LEU A 25 8.30 -1.79 -6.23
N GLY A 26 7.40 -2.63 -5.72
CA GLY A 26 7.32 -4.04 -6.11
C GLY A 26 7.05 -4.25 -7.60
N VAL A 27 6.16 -3.47 -8.20
CA VAL A 27 5.88 -3.52 -9.64
C VAL A 27 7.10 -3.13 -10.47
N PHE A 28 7.81 -2.07 -10.11
CA PHE A 28 9.00 -1.63 -10.85
C PHE A 28 10.17 -2.59 -10.67
N LEU A 29 10.40 -3.09 -9.45
CA LEU A 29 11.44 -4.09 -9.18
C LEU A 29 11.25 -5.38 -9.99
N ARG A 30 10.02 -5.67 -10.46
CA ARG A 30 9.73 -6.85 -11.27
C ARG A 30 10.53 -6.89 -12.57
N PHE A 31 10.88 -5.72 -13.07
CA PHE A 31 11.61 -5.54 -14.33
C PHE A 31 13.10 -5.26 -14.13
N ALA A 32 13.59 -5.31 -12.88
CA ALA A 32 15.00 -5.13 -12.60
C ALA A 32 15.78 -6.41 -12.93
N ASP A 33 16.97 -6.24 -13.51
CA ASP A 33 17.84 -7.35 -13.90
C ASP A 33 18.79 -7.74 -12.76
N PHE A 34 18.26 -8.48 -11.78
CA PHE A 34 19.08 -9.10 -10.74
C PHE A 34 18.43 -10.36 -10.16
N HIS A 35 19.26 -11.24 -9.57
CA HIS A 35 18.89 -12.60 -9.18
C HIS A 35 17.63 -12.70 -8.29
N TYR A 36 17.39 -11.72 -7.41
CA TYR A 36 16.27 -11.73 -6.46
C TYR A 36 15.11 -10.81 -6.86
N ALA A 37 15.14 -10.18 -8.04
CA ALA A 37 14.14 -9.20 -8.48
C ALA A 37 12.71 -9.73 -8.36
N SER A 38 12.45 -10.92 -8.92
CA SER A 38 11.14 -11.57 -8.89
C SER A 38 10.63 -11.82 -7.46
N ALA A 39 11.49 -12.34 -6.58
CA ALA A 39 11.11 -12.67 -5.20
C ALA A 39 10.81 -11.41 -4.38
N ILE A 40 11.68 -10.41 -4.43
CA ILE A 40 11.51 -9.14 -3.70
C ILE A 40 10.27 -8.41 -4.20
N SER A 41 10.04 -8.40 -5.52
CA SER A 41 8.85 -7.79 -6.13
C SER A 41 7.56 -8.39 -5.59
N ASN A 42 7.49 -9.73 -5.52
CA ASN A 42 6.32 -10.43 -5.01
C ASN A 42 6.08 -10.12 -3.52
N ILE A 43 7.15 -10.09 -2.71
CA ILE A 43 7.06 -9.72 -1.28
C ILE A 43 6.52 -8.30 -1.12
N LEU A 44 7.07 -7.34 -1.86
CA LEU A 44 6.61 -5.95 -1.84
C LEU A 44 5.16 -5.81 -2.30
N LEU A 45 4.75 -6.58 -3.32
CA LEU A 45 3.37 -6.58 -3.80
C LEU A 45 2.40 -7.08 -2.72
N VAL A 46 2.76 -8.17 -2.04
CA VAL A 46 1.96 -8.74 -0.93
C VAL A 46 1.86 -7.76 0.23
N ILE A 47 2.99 -7.16 0.64
CA ILE A 47 3.03 -6.18 1.73
C ILE A 47 2.22 -4.94 1.36
N GLY A 48 2.43 -4.38 0.17
CA GLY A 48 1.70 -3.21 -0.32
C GLY A 48 0.19 -3.47 -0.34
N SER A 49 -0.23 -4.63 -0.85
CA SER A 49 -1.65 -5.04 -0.87
C SER A 49 -2.24 -5.14 0.53
N ALA A 50 -1.52 -5.78 1.47
CA ALA A 50 -1.96 -5.91 2.86
C ALA A 50 -2.08 -4.54 3.56
N LEU A 51 -1.13 -3.63 3.31
CA LEU A 51 -1.17 -2.27 3.84
C LEU A 51 -2.34 -1.47 3.28
N VAL A 52 -2.59 -1.51 1.97
CA VAL A 52 -3.73 -0.82 1.35
C VAL A 52 -5.05 -1.33 1.93
N LEU A 53 -5.23 -2.66 2.00
CA LEU A 53 -6.43 -3.27 2.58
C LEU A 53 -6.64 -2.83 4.03
N ARG A 54 -5.58 -2.83 4.84
CA ARG A 54 -5.63 -2.35 6.23
C ARG A 54 -5.98 -0.85 6.31
N GLY A 55 -5.52 -0.05 5.36
CA GLY A 55 -5.86 1.37 5.25
C GLY A 55 -7.33 1.57 4.92
N VAL A 56 -7.85 0.81 3.96
CA VAL A 56 -9.26 0.85 3.56
C VAL A 56 -10.17 0.42 4.71
N PHE A 57 -9.87 -0.68 5.41
CA PHE A 57 -10.70 -1.11 6.54
C PHE A 57 -10.74 -0.06 7.66
N LYS A 58 -9.62 0.63 7.94
CA LYS A 58 -9.60 1.75 8.90
C LYS A 58 -10.42 2.98 8.49
N ILE A 59 -10.69 3.16 7.21
CA ILE A 59 -11.57 4.24 6.71
C ILE A 59 -13.04 3.84 6.86
N LEU A 60 -13.33 2.54 6.75
CA LEU A 60 -14.68 1.98 6.87
C LEU A 60 -15.12 1.79 8.33
N ASP A 61 -14.17 1.62 9.24
CA ASP A 61 -14.38 1.65 10.70
C ASP A 61 -14.72 3.06 11.21
#